data_AF-A0A529CCL8-F1
#
_entry.id   AF-A0A529CCL8-F1
#
_cell.length_a   1.000
_cell.length_b   1.000
_cell.length_c   1.000
_cell.angle_alpha   90.00
_cell.angle_beta   90.00
_cell.angle_gamma   90.00
#
_symmetry.space_group_name_H-M   'P 1'
#
loop_
_entity.id
_entity.type
_entity.pdbx_description
1 polymer ?
#
loop_
_entity_poly.entity_id
_entity_poly.type
_entity_poly.pdbx_seq_one_letter_code
_entity_poly.pdbx_strand_id
1 'polypeptide(L)'
;MASDIKRIATIIAAEIGARPEQAAAAIGLLDDGATVPFVARYRKEVTGGLDDTQLRDLAERLAYLRELDARRDTILGSIREQGKLTEELEAKIAAAVTKAELEDIYLPYKPKRRTKAEIARERGLGPLAEAILADRTAAPAELALAYISEDVVDTKAALEGARDILSEQFAENADLVGKLRGYIK
;
A
#
# COMPACT_ATOMS: atom_id res chain seq x y z
N MET A 1 -15.09 14.48 -1.72
CA MET A 1 -15.22 15.14 -3.03
C MET A 1 -14.61 16.55 -3.04
N ALA A 2 -15.16 17.55 -2.33
CA ALA A 2 -14.60 18.91 -2.33
C ALA A 2 -13.29 19.04 -1.50
N SER A 3 -13.15 18.29 -0.40
CA SER A 3 -11.91 18.24 0.40
C SER A 3 -10.74 17.62 -0.36
N ASP A 4 -11.02 16.62 -1.20
CA ASP A 4 -10.00 15.84 -1.91
C ASP A 4 -9.40 16.65 -3.05
N ILE A 5 -10.23 17.40 -3.78
CA ILE A 5 -9.77 18.33 -4.81
C ILE A 5 -8.87 19.41 -4.21
N LYS A 6 -9.24 19.98 -3.04
CA LYS A 6 -8.42 21.00 -2.39
C LYS A 6 -7.04 20.46 -2.01
N ARG A 7 -6.98 19.25 -1.44
CA ARG A 7 -5.70 18.58 -1.12
C ARG A 7 -4.87 18.31 -2.38
N ILE A 8 -5.47 17.70 -3.41
CA ILE A 8 -4.79 17.40 -4.67
C ILE A 8 -4.25 18.68 -5.31
N ALA A 9 -5.06 19.74 -5.38
CA ALA A 9 -4.67 21.03 -5.92
C ALA A 9 -3.47 21.63 -5.16
N THR A 10 -3.45 21.54 -3.82
CA THR A 10 -2.31 22.00 -3.02
C THR A 10 -1.02 21.22 -3.35
N ILE A 11 -1.10 19.89 -3.48
CA ILE A 11 0.06 19.05 -3.82
C ILE A 11 0.59 19.44 -5.20
N ILE A 12 -0.28 19.44 -6.22
CA ILE A 12 0.12 19.73 -7.59
C ILE A 12 0.66 21.15 -7.73
N ALA A 13 0.01 22.14 -7.09
CA ALA A 13 0.45 23.52 -7.13
C ALA A 13 1.89 23.69 -6.62
N ALA A 14 2.25 22.99 -5.54
CA ALA A 14 3.63 23.00 -5.03
C ALA A 14 4.62 22.37 -6.02
N GLU A 15 4.23 21.30 -6.72
CA GLU A 15 5.08 20.58 -7.68
C GLU A 15 5.31 21.38 -8.98
N ILE A 16 4.31 22.14 -9.47
CA ILE A 16 4.38 22.91 -10.72
C ILE A 16 4.73 24.40 -10.52
N GLY A 17 4.98 24.82 -9.28
CA GLY A 17 5.30 26.22 -8.94
C GLY A 17 4.12 27.19 -9.14
N ALA A 18 2.91 26.77 -8.82
CA ALA A 18 1.67 27.55 -8.94
C ALA A 18 1.00 27.80 -7.58
N ARG A 19 -0.05 28.62 -7.57
CA ARG A 19 -0.92 28.76 -6.39
C ARG A 19 -1.99 27.67 -6.37
N PRO A 20 -2.43 27.18 -5.19
CA PRO A 20 -3.49 26.17 -5.10
C PRO A 20 -4.78 26.54 -5.84
N GLU A 21 -5.15 27.82 -5.88
CA GLU A 21 -6.34 28.29 -6.60
C GLU A 21 -6.20 28.12 -8.12
N GLN A 22 -4.99 28.29 -8.66
CA GLN A 22 -4.71 28.10 -10.08
C GLN A 22 -4.81 26.63 -10.47
N ALA A 23 -4.23 25.75 -9.66
CA ALA A 23 -4.35 24.31 -9.85
C ALA A 23 -5.80 23.85 -9.72
N ALA A 24 -6.55 24.34 -8.71
CA ALA A 24 -7.96 24.01 -8.54
C ALA A 24 -8.82 24.46 -9.73
N ALA A 25 -8.58 25.67 -10.26
CA ALA A 25 -9.28 26.17 -11.44
C ALA A 25 -8.97 25.33 -12.69
N ALA A 26 -7.71 24.96 -12.90
CA ALA A 26 -7.31 24.10 -14.00
C ALA A 26 -7.91 22.69 -13.88
N ILE A 27 -7.91 22.09 -12.68
CA ILE A 27 -8.56 20.80 -12.41
C ILE A 27 -10.05 20.85 -12.78
N GLY A 28 -10.78 21.89 -12.35
CA GLY A 28 -12.19 22.05 -12.69
C GLY A 28 -12.44 22.10 -14.20
N LEU A 29 -11.62 22.83 -14.95
CA LEU A 29 -11.73 22.87 -16.41
C LEU A 29 -11.47 21.51 -17.06
N LEU A 30 -10.48 20.76 -16.58
CA LEU A 30 -10.18 19.41 -17.09
C LEU A 30 -11.31 18.42 -16.76
N ASP A 31 -11.90 18.53 -15.57
CA ASP A 31 -13.05 17.72 -15.16
C ASP A 31 -14.30 18.00 -16.01
N ASP A 32 -14.49 19.25 -16.43
CA ASP A 32 -15.52 19.68 -17.38
C ASP A 32 -15.22 19.24 -18.83
N GLY A 33 -14.13 18.50 -19.06
CA GLY A 33 -13.75 17.93 -20.35
C GLY A 33 -12.90 18.85 -21.23
N ALA A 34 -12.40 19.98 -20.71
CA ALA A 34 -11.45 20.79 -21.44
C ALA A 34 -10.12 20.03 -21.66
N THR A 35 -9.49 20.22 -22.81
CA THR A 35 -8.17 19.67 -23.08
C THR A 35 -7.06 20.64 -22.65
N VAL A 36 -5.87 20.13 -22.33
CA VAL A 36 -4.71 20.97 -21.98
C VAL A 36 -4.45 22.07 -23.03
N PRO A 37 -4.39 21.77 -24.36
CA PRO A 37 -4.19 22.82 -25.36
C PRO A 37 -5.32 23.86 -25.40
N PHE A 38 -6.56 23.46 -25.10
CA PHE A 38 -7.68 24.39 -25.02
C PHE A 38 -7.54 25.32 -23.81
N VAL A 39 -7.22 24.78 -22.64
CA VAL A 39 -7.02 25.57 -21.41
C VAL A 39 -5.87 26.55 -21.59
N ALA A 40 -4.72 26.08 -22.09
CA ALA A 40 -3.52 26.88 -22.32
C ALA A 40 -3.75 28.05 -23.28
N ARG A 41 -4.66 27.90 -24.26
CA ARG A 41 -4.96 28.94 -25.26
C ARG A 41 -6.11 29.86 -24.87
N TYR A 42 -7.19 29.32 -24.32
CA TYR A 42 -8.48 30.01 -24.20
C TYR A 42 -8.98 30.21 -22.76
N ARG A 43 -8.23 29.74 -21.76
CA ARG A 43 -8.60 29.85 -20.33
C ARG A 43 -7.47 30.36 -19.45
N LYS A 44 -6.51 31.09 -20.02
CA LYS A 44 -5.36 31.67 -19.27
C LYS A 44 -5.80 32.53 -18.09
N GLU A 45 -6.81 33.37 -18.25
CA GLU A 45 -7.31 34.23 -17.17
C GLU A 45 -7.89 33.42 -16.00
N VAL A 46 -8.56 32.31 -16.31
CA VAL A 46 -9.18 31.42 -15.31
C VAL A 46 -8.12 30.67 -14.50
N THR A 47 -7.05 30.23 -15.16
CA THR A 47 -5.94 29.53 -14.49
C THR A 47 -4.87 30.46 -13.92
N GLY A 48 -5.02 31.78 -14.06
CA GLY A 48 -4.01 32.76 -13.67
C GLY A 48 -2.71 32.64 -14.45
N GLY A 49 -2.77 32.19 -15.70
CA GLY A 49 -1.65 32.18 -16.63
C GLY A 49 -0.79 30.91 -16.64
N LEU A 50 -1.30 29.76 -16.17
CA LEU A 50 -0.58 28.49 -16.30
C LEU A 50 -0.21 28.21 -17.76
N ASP A 51 1.04 27.85 -18.00
CA ASP A 51 1.55 27.53 -19.33
C ASP A 51 1.27 26.06 -19.74
N ASP A 52 1.61 25.71 -20.99
CA ASP A 52 1.36 24.37 -21.54
C ASP A 52 2.12 23.27 -20.78
N THR A 53 3.33 23.56 -20.30
CA THR A 53 4.15 22.61 -19.53
C THR A 53 3.49 22.35 -18.17
N GLN A 54 3.17 23.42 -17.44
CA GLN A 54 2.50 23.34 -16.13
C GLN A 54 1.16 22.60 -16.21
N LEU A 55 0.38 22.83 -17.28
CA LEU A 55 -0.91 22.16 -17.47
C LEU A 55 -0.78 20.68 -17.82
N ARG A 56 0.27 20.28 -18.55
CA ARG A 56 0.57 18.86 -18.81
C ARG A 56 0.99 18.14 -17.55
N ASP A 57 1.92 18.72 -16.80
CA ASP A 57 2.39 18.17 -15.52
C ASP A 57 1.23 18.05 -14.53
N LEU A 58 0.37 19.08 -14.46
CA LEU A 58 -0.85 19.05 -13.66
C LEU A 58 -1.77 17.89 -14.06
N ALA A 59 -2.02 17.69 -15.37
CA ALA A 59 -2.93 16.66 -15.85
C ALA A 59 -2.40 15.25 -15.54
N GLU A 60 -1.12 15.00 -15.78
CA GLU A 60 -0.47 13.72 -15.44
C GLU A 60 -0.53 13.46 -13.93
N ARG A 61 -0.20 14.48 -13.14
CA ARG A 61 -0.17 14.34 -11.69
C ARG A 61 -1.55 14.16 -11.08
N LEU A 62 -2.55 14.87 -11.60
CA LEU A 62 -3.95 14.73 -11.22
C LEU A 62 -4.42 13.29 -11.43
N ALA A 63 -4.12 12.71 -12.59
CA ALA A 63 -4.45 11.32 -12.88
C ALA A 63 -3.79 10.36 -11.87
N TYR A 64 -2.48 10.50 -11.62
CA TYR A 64 -1.78 9.68 -10.63
C TYR A 64 -2.40 9.78 -9.23
N LEU A 65 -2.67 11.00 -8.75
CA LEU A 65 -3.17 11.22 -7.38
C LEU A 65 -4.59 10.67 -7.21
N ARG A 66 -5.44 10.77 -8.25
CA ARG A 66 -6.77 10.16 -8.25
C ARG A 66 -6.69 8.63 -8.22
N GLU A 67 -5.79 8.04 -9.00
CA GLU A 67 -5.57 6.59 -8.95
C GLU A 67 -5.03 6.14 -7.59
N LEU A 68 -4.15 6.93 -6.97
CA LEU A 68 -3.67 6.68 -5.61
C LEU A 68 -4.82 6.71 -4.59
N ASP A 69 -5.69 7.71 -4.65
CA ASP A 69 -6.82 7.84 -3.74
C ASP A 69 -7.86 6.73 -3.95
N ALA A 70 -8.22 6.42 -5.20
CA ALA A 70 -9.12 5.31 -5.49
C ALA A 70 -8.57 3.96 -5.01
N ARG A 71 -7.24 3.78 -5.13
CA ARG A 71 -6.57 2.58 -4.61
C ARG A 71 -6.59 2.55 -3.09
N ARG A 72 -6.38 3.69 -2.42
CA ARG A 72 -6.47 3.83 -0.97
C ARG A 72 -7.85 3.40 -0.46
N ASP A 73 -8.91 3.88 -1.10
CA ASP A 73 -10.30 3.55 -0.72
C ASP A 73 -10.58 2.05 -0.89
N THR A 74 -10.09 1.46 -1.98
CA THR A 74 -10.20 0.01 -2.22
C THR A 74 -9.51 -0.81 -1.11
N ILE A 75 -8.30 -0.40 -0.71
CA ILE A 75 -7.53 -1.06 0.35
C ILE A 75 -8.25 -0.93 1.70
N LEU A 76 -8.70 0.28 2.06
CA LEU A 76 -9.46 0.50 3.29
C LEU A 76 -10.73 -0.35 3.34
N GLY A 77 -11.46 -0.43 2.22
CA GLY A 77 -12.64 -1.29 2.09
C GLY A 77 -12.32 -2.75 2.34
N SER A 78 -11.32 -3.29 1.65
CA SER A 78 -10.93 -4.70 1.79
C SER A 78 -10.46 -5.08 3.19
N ILE A 79 -9.71 -4.20 3.88
CA ILE A 79 -9.25 -4.45 5.25
C ILE A 79 -10.41 -4.35 6.25
N ARG A 80 -11.34 -3.40 6.03
CA ARG A 80 -12.55 -3.23 6.86
C ARG A 80 -13.46 -4.45 6.77
N GLU A 81 -13.67 -4.98 5.57
CA GLU A 81 -14.48 -6.21 5.35
C GLU A 81 -13.91 -7.44 6.09
N GLN A 82 -12.59 -7.48 6.31
CA GLN A 82 -11.93 -8.52 7.10
C GLN A 82 -12.01 -8.29 8.62
N GLY A 83 -12.56 -7.15 9.08
CA GLY A 83 -12.59 -6.77 10.49
C GLY A 83 -11.21 -6.45 11.08
N LYS A 84 -10.22 -6.15 10.24
CA LYS A 84 -8.81 -5.92 10.65
C LYS A 84 -8.39 -4.45 10.63
N LEU A 85 -9.30 -3.53 10.27
CA LEU A 85 -8.98 -2.11 10.17
C LEU A 85 -8.93 -1.47 11.57
N THR A 86 -7.72 -1.15 12.03
CA THR A 86 -7.48 -0.39 13.27
C THR A 86 -7.28 1.09 12.97
N GLU A 87 -7.47 1.96 13.97
CA GLU A 87 -7.22 3.41 13.83
C GLU A 87 -5.77 3.71 13.41
N GLU A 88 -4.80 2.97 13.96
CA GLU A 88 -3.39 3.11 13.60
C GLU A 88 -3.13 2.72 12.13
N LEU A 89 -3.77 1.64 11.65
CA LEU A 89 -3.63 1.17 10.27
C LEU A 89 -4.31 2.15 9.30
N GLU A 90 -5.50 2.66 9.65
CA GLU A 90 -6.19 3.68 8.88
C GLU A 90 -5.33 4.95 8.74
N ALA A 91 -4.71 5.40 9.83
CA ALA A 91 -3.78 6.54 9.80
C ALA A 91 -2.55 6.27 8.92
N LYS A 92 -1.96 5.07 8.98
CA LYS A 92 -0.84 4.67 8.11
C LYS A 92 -1.23 4.68 6.63
N ILE A 93 -2.41 4.16 6.29
CA ILE A 93 -2.93 4.15 4.92
C ILE A 93 -3.23 5.58 4.42
N ALA A 94 -3.78 6.44 5.28
CA ALA A 94 -4.03 7.84 4.96
C ALA A 94 -2.73 8.62 4.70
N ALA A 95 -1.66 8.30 5.43
CA ALA A 95 -0.35 8.95 5.31
C ALA A 95 0.47 8.49 4.09
N ALA A 96 0.13 7.37 3.46
CA ALA A 96 0.87 6.84 2.31
C ALA A 96 0.79 7.80 1.10
N VAL A 97 1.95 8.18 0.58
CA VAL A 97 2.10 9.18 -0.50
C VAL A 97 2.42 8.55 -1.85
N THR A 98 2.77 7.25 -1.88
CA THR A 98 3.00 6.50 -3.12
C THR A 98 2.12 5.26 -3.20
N LYS A 99 1.86 4.80 -4.44
CA LYS A 99 1.16 3.53 -4.69
C LYS A 99 1.92 2.34 -4.11
N ALA A 100 3.25 2.38 -4.11
CA ALA A 100 4.08 1.30 -3.56
C ALA A 100 3.91 1.16 -2.05
N GLU A 101 3.93 2.28 -1.30
CA GLU A 101 3.68 2.26 0.15
C GLU A 101 2.29 1.73 0.48
N LEU A 102 1.26 2.12 -0.29
CA LEU A 102 -0.09 1.56 -0.13
C LEU A 102 -0.11 0.05 -0.32
N GLU A 103 0.54 -0.47 -1.36
CA GLU A 103 0.61 -1.92 -1.59
C GLU A 103 1.39 -2.65 -0.49
N ASP A 104 2.48 -2.06 0.01
CA ASP A 104 3.27 -2.65 1.11
C ASP A 104 2.42 -2.77 2.38
N ILE A 105 1.68 -1.70 2.74
CA ILE A 105 0.77 -1.70 3.89
C ILE A 105 -0.36 -2.72 3.70
N TYR A 106 -0.88 -2.85 2.47
CA TYR A 106 -1.97 -3.77 2.16
C TYR A 106 -1.54 -5.24 2.08
N LEU A 107 -0.25 -5.52 1.88
CA LEU A 107 0.27 -6.85 1.58
C LEU A 107 -0.14 -7.94 2.59
N PRO A 108 -0.15 -7.71 3.93
CA PRO A 108 -0.63 -8.68 4.92
C PRO A 108 -2.14 -8.98 4.85
N TYR A 109 -2.91 -8.09 4.24
CA TYR A 109 -4.38 -8.14 4.20
C TYR A 109 -4.91 -8.52 2.82
N LYS A 110 -4.06 -8.50 1.80
CA LYS A 110 -4.47 -8.87 0.44
C LYS A 110 -4.99 -10.32 0.44
N PRO A 111 -6.24 -10.58 0.00
CA PRO A 111 -6.76 -11.93 -0.11
C PRO A 111 -5.84 -12.79 -0.97
N LYS A 112 -5.41 -13.95 -0.45
CA LYS A 112 -4.48 -14.85 -1.12
C LYS A 112 -5.15 -16.18 -1.43
N ARG A 113 -4.62 -16.82 -2.48
CA ARG A 113 -4.87 -18.25 -2.70
C ARG A 113 -4.14 -18.99 -1.59
N ARG A 114 -4.77 -20.03 -1.04
CA ARG A 114 -4.26 -20.90 0.03
C ARG A 114 -2.73 -21.07 -0.02
N THR A 115 -1.99 -20.29 0.76
CA THR A 115 -0.51 -20.26 0.71
C THR A 115 0.09 -21.42 1.49
N LYS A 116 1.39 -21.70 1.30
CA LYS A 116 2.08 -22.72 2.11
C LYS A 116 2.05 -22.37 3.60
N ALA A 117 2.16 -21.09 3.94
CA ALA A 117 2.06 -20.59 5.30
C ALA A 117 0.63 -20.73 5.86
N GLU A 118 -0.41 -20.43 5.08
CA GLU A 118 -1.80 -20.68 5.48
C GLU A 118 -2.06 -22.17 5.73
N ILE A 119 -1.61 -23.06 4.82
CA ILE A 119 -1.70 -24.52 5.01
C ILE A 119 -0.97 -24.94 6.30
N ALA A 120 0.21 -24.39 6.56
CA ALA A 120 0.96 -24.67 7.78
C ALA A 120 0.22 -24.19 9.05
N ARG A 121 -0.41 -23.00 9.02
CA ARG A 121 -1.23 -22.49 10.13
C ARG A 121 -2.47 -23.36 10.37
N GLU A 122 -3.15 -23.78 9.30
CA GLU A 122 -4.29 -24.71 9.37
C GLU A 122 -3.91 -26.06 9.99
N ARG A 123 -2.66 -26.50 9.76
CA ARG A 123 -2.07 -27.70 10.40
C ARG A 123 -1.55 -27.46 11.82
N GLY A 124 -1.82 -26.31 12.41
CA GLY A 124 -1.44 -25.98 13.79
C GLY A 124 0.04 -25.61 13.99
N LEU A 125 0.79 -25.27 12.94
CA LEU A 125 2.22 -24.93 13.04
C LEU A 125 2.48 -23.46 13.41
N GLY A 126 1.44 -22.65 13.63
CA GLY A 126 1.56 -21.26 14.08
C GLY A 126 2.36 -21.11 15.39
N PRO A 127 1.96 -21.80 16.48
CA PRO A 127 2.69 -21.74 17.74
C PRO A 127 4.14 -22.24 17.67
N LEU A 128 4.46 -23.18 16.77
CA LEU A 128 5.83 -23.61 16.53
C LEU A 128 6.69 -22.48 15.95
N ALA A 129 6.16 -21.77 14.94
CA ALA A 129 6.84 -20.63 14.34
C ALA A 129 7.08 -19.51 15.36
N GLU A 130 6.09 -19.21 16.20
CA GLU A 130 6.21 -18.23 17.28
C GLU A 130 7.26 -18.63 18.32
N ALA A 131 7.26 -19.89 18.77
CA ALA A 131 8.22 -20.39 19.74
C ALA A 131 9.67 -20.31 19.24
N ILE A 132 9.91 -20.68 17.97
CA ILE A 132 11.23 -20.57 17.33
C ILE A 132 11.67 -19.11 17.23
N LEU A 133 10.75 -18.20 16.92
CA LEU A 133 11.06 -16.78 16.78
C LEU A 133 11.34 -16.10 18.13
N ALA A 134 10.62 -16.51 19.18
CA ALA A 134 10.70 -15.93 20.52
C ALA A 134 12.02 -16.28 21.24
N ASP A 135 12.58 -17.46 21.00
CA ASP A 135 13.82 -17.91 21.62
C ASP A 135 14.81 -18.50 20.60
N ARG A 136 15.87 -17.72 20.32
CA ARG A 136 16.94 -18.14 19.40
C ARG A 136 17.87 -19.22 19.98
N THR A 137 17.77 -19.53 21.28
CA THR A 137 18.58 -20.56 21.93
C THR A 137 17.90 -21.93 21.95
N ALA A 138 16.59 -21.97 21.73
CA ALA A 138 15.84 -23.21 21.64
C ALA A 138 16.31 -24.05 20.44
N ALA A 139 16.31 -25.38 20.60
CA ALA A 139 16.56 -26.31 19.51
C ALA A 139 15.27 -26.49 18.68
N PRO A 140 15.17 -25.95 17.44
CA PRO A 140 13.91 -25.97 16.69
C PRO A 140 13.41 -27.40 16.41
N ALA A 141 14.34 -28.33 16.20
CA ALA A 141 14.02 -29.74 15.99
C ALA A 141 13.33 -30.39 17.21
N GLU A 142 13.68 -29.96 18.43
CA GLU A 142 13.05 -30.47 19.66
C GLU A 142 11.64 -29.89 19.83
N LEU A 143 11.49 -28.58 19.60
CA LEU A 143 10.17 -27.93 19.64
C LEU A 143 9.21 -28.55 18.63
N ALA A 144 9.69 -28.87 17.43
CA ALA A 144 8.89 -29.43 16.35
C ALA A 144 8.32 -30.83 16.66
N LEU A 145 8.91 -31.59 17.59
CA LEU A 145 8.38 -32.91 17.98
C LEU A 145 6.95 -32.83 18.51
N ALA A 146 6.59 -31.73 19.19
CA ALA A 146 5.26 -31.53 19.75
C ALA A 146 4.17 -31.27 18.69
N TYR A 147 4.54 -31.07 17.42
CA TYR A 147 3.65 -30.68 16.33
C TYR A 147 3.50 -31.77 15.26
N ILE A 148 4.09 -32.94 15.47
CA ILE A 148 3.90 -34.10 14.59
C ILE A 148 2.48 -34.61 14.72
N SER A 149 1.82 -34.81 13.58
CA SER A 149 0.42 -35.24 13.49
C SER A 149 0.18 -35.99 12.18
N GLU A 150 -1.06 -36.44 11.93
CA GLU A 150 -1.43 -37.06 10.65
C GLU A 150 -1.16 -36.12 9.45
N ASP A 151 -1.38 -34.82 9.64
CA ASP A 151 -1.15 -33.79 8.63
C ASP A 151 0.31 -33.28 8.57
N VAL A 152 1.13 -33.62 9.58
CA VAL A 152 2.52 -33.18 9.75
C VAL A 152 3.39 -34.40 10.06
N VAL A 153 3.85 -35.06 9.00
CA VAL A 153 4.39 -36.43 9.04
C VAL A 153 5.70 -36.60 9.83
N ASP A 154 6.52 -35.55 9.93
CA ASP A 154 7.79 -35.59 10.62
C ASP A 154 8.26 -34.19 11.07
N THR A 155 9.35 -34.16 11.83
CA THR A 155 10.02 -32.93 12.28
C THR A 155 10.39 -32.02 11.11
N LYS A 156 10.77 -32.59 9.96
CA LYS A 156 11.16 -31.82 8.78
C LYS A 156 9.96 -31.05 8.22
N ALA A 157 8.81 -31.71 8.06
CA ALA A 157 7.58 -31.10 7.60
C ALA A 157 7.10 -30.00 8.56
N ALA A 158 7.22 -30.21 9.86
CA ALA A 158 6.90 -29.20 10.87
C ALA A 158 7.79 -27.94 10.72
N LEU A 159 9.10 -28.14 10.58
CA LEU A 159 10.07 -27.05 10.40
C LEU A 159 9.92 -26.33 9.05
N GLU A 160 9.61 -27.05 7.98
CA GLU A 160 9.31 -26.45 6.67
C GLU A 160 8.06 -25.58 6.74
N GLY A 161 7.00 -26.05 7.40
CA GLY A 161 5.79 -25.25 7.62
C GLY A 161 6.05 -24.01 8.48
N ALA A 162 6.79 -24.14 9.59
CA ALA A 162 7.17 -23.01 10.42
C ALA A 162 8.04 -21.99 9.65
N ARG A 163 8.98 -22.47 8.82
CA ARG A 163 9.78 -21.62 7.93
C ARG A 163 8.91 -20.87 6.94
N ASP A 164 7.94 -21.53 6.32
CA ASP A 164 7.06 -20.93 5.33
C ASP A 164 6.20 -19.83 5.99
N ILE A 165 5.72 -20.04 7.22
CA ILE A 165 5.03 -19.01 8.04
C ILE A 165 5.92 -17.79 8.29
N LEU A 166 7.13 -18.00 8.79
CA LEU A 166 8.05 -16.90 9.12
C LEU A 166 8.53 -16.16 7.87
N SER A 167 8.79 -16.88 6.77
CA SER A 167 9.17 -16.31 5.49
C SER A 167 8.10 -15.35 4.97
N GLU A 168 6.83 -15.78 5.02
CA GLU A 168 5.70 -14.94 4.63
C GLU A 168 5.59 -13.71 5.55
N GLN A 169 5.66 -13.90 6.87
CA GLN A 169 5.61 -12.80 7.83
C GLN A 169 6.69 -11.74 7.59
N PHE A 170 7.92 -12.14 7.27
CA PHE A 170 9.01 -11.20 7.02
C PHE A 170 8.89 -10.52 5.65
N ALA A 171 8.50 -11.26 4.62
CA ALA A 171 8.29 -10.72 3.28
C ALA A 171 7.16 -9.70 3.23
N GLU A 172 6.22 -9.77 4.17
CA GLU A 172 5.03 -8.90 4.23
C GLU A 172 5.15 -7.77 5.24
N ASN A 173 6.31 -7.62 5.88
CA ASN A 173 6.56 -6.50 6.77
C ASN A 173 6.80 -5.21 5.97
N ALA A 174 5.78 -4.35 5.91
CA ALA A 174 5.82 -3.09 5.14
C ALA A 174 7.03 -2.21 5.48
N ASP A 175 7.37 -2.07 6.77
CA ASP A 175 8.51 -1.25 7.22
C ASP A 175 9.85 -1.81 6.71
N LEU A 176 10.00 -3.13 6.73
CA LEU A 176 11.20 -3.80 6.21
C LEU A 176 11.30 -3.66 4.69
N VAL A 177 10.20 -3.92 3.97
CA VAL A 177 10.14 -3.80 2.50
C VAL A 177 10.47 -2.37 2.05
N GLY A 178 9.90 -1.37 2.72
CA GLY A 178 10.19 0.04 2.45
C GLY A 178 11.66 0.39 2.63
N LYS A 179 12.29 -0.04 3.74
CA LYS A 179 13.73 0.16 4.00
C LYS A 179 14.61 -0.49 2.93
N LEU A 180 14.32 -1.74 2.55
CA LEU A 180 15.11 -2.48 1.55
C LEU A 180 15.00 -1.84 0.15
N ARG A 181 13.82 -1.34 -0.22
CA ARG A 181 13.64 -0.61 -1.49
C ARG A 181 14.50 0.66 -1.56
N GLY A 182 14.66 1.37 -0.45
CA GLY A 182 15.54 2.54 -0.36
C GLY A 182 17.03 2.19 -0.48
N TYR A 183 17.43 1.01 0.01
CA TYR A 183 18.82 0.56 0.01
C TYR A 183 19.33 0.04 -1.35
N ILE A 184 18.45 -0.55 -2.16
CA ILE A 184 18.81 -1.17 -3.46
C ILE A 184 18.88 -0.15 -4.61
N LYS A 185 18.48 1.11 -4.37
CA LYS A 185 18.63 2.20 -5.35
C LYS A 185 20.07 2.66 -5.47
#